data_AF-A0A4Q8QAH2-F1
#
_entry.id   AF-A0A4Q8QAH2-F1
#
_cell.length_a   1.000
_cell.length_b   1.000
_cell.length_c   1.000
_cell.angle_alpha   90.00
_cell.angle_beta   90.00
_cell.angle_gamma   90.00
#
_symmetry.space_group_name_H-M   'P 1'
#
loop_
_entity.id
_entity.type
_entity.pdbx_description
1 polymer ?
#
loop_
_entity_poly.entity_id
_entity_poly.type
_entity_poly.pdbx_seq_one_letter_code
_entity_poly.pdbx_strand_id
1 'polypeptide(L)'
;MEKVLDRKIKLIWDFRGPSAAKTAEHYQKHLQEFVVLEELKLDITGFQHYSDMHSIAFLVVAEFEMPEIRDILKPNRGEIYLED
;
A
#
# COMPACT_ATOMS: atom_id res chain seq x y z
N MET A 1 -6.67 23.94 -14.46
CA MET A 1 -7.06 22.63 -13.90
C MET A 1 -5.96 21.65 -14.26
N GLU A 2 -5.02 21.44 -13.35
CA GLU A 2 -4.06 20.34 -13.50
C GLU A 2 -4.85 19.03 -13.55
N LYS A 3 -4.52 18.23 -14.56
CA LYS A 3 -5.30 17.05 -14.94
C LYS A 3 -5.31 16.02 -13.82
N VAL A 4 -6.44 15.34 -13.71
CA VAL A 4 -6.76 14.15 -12.93
C VAL A 4 -5.86 12.92 -13.28
N LEU A 5 -4.67 13.12 -13.88
CA LEU A 5 -3.84 12.05 -14.45
C LEU A 5 -2.70 11.55 -13.54
N ASP A 6 -2.35 12.27 -12.48
CA ASP A 6 -1.22 11.91 -11.60
C ASP A 6 -1.63 11.67 -10.14
N ARG A 7 -2.91 11.36 -9.88
CA ARG A 7 -3.30 10.97 -8.51
C ARG A 7 -2.62 9.65 -8.15
N LYS A 8 -2.00 9.65 -6.98
CA LYS A 8 -1.39 8.49 -6.35
C LYS A 8 -2.38 7.94 -5.34
N ILE A 9 -2.68 6.64 -5.38
CA ILE A 9 -3.59 5.99 -4.44
C ILE A 9 -2.80 5.08 -3.53
N LYS A 10 -2.94 5.27 -2.23
CA LYS A 10 -2.33 4.43 -1.19
C LYS A 10 -3.32 3.34 -0.79
N LEU A 11 -2.98 2.10 -1.12
CA LEU A 11 -3.68 0.88 -0.72
C LEU A 11 -3.12 0.39 0.61
N ILE A 12 -3.99 0.06 1.57
CA ILE A 12 -3.61 -0.18 2.97
C ILE A 12 -4.15 -1.51 3.47
N TRP A 13 -3.29 -2.24 4.18
CA TRP A 13 -3.63 -3.44 4.95
C TRP A 13 -3.49 -3.17 6.43
N ASP A 14 -4.53 -3.47 7.21
CA ASP A 14 -4.54 -3.35 8.66
C ASP A 14 -4.27 -4.69 9.33
N PHE A 15 -3.21 -4.72 10.15
CA PHE A 15 -2.89 -5.84 10.99
C PHE A 15 -3.16 -5.48 12.45
N ARG A 16 -3.92 -6.32 13.15
CA ARG A 16 -4.25 -6.14 14.56
C ARG A 16 -3.84 -7.35 15.38
N GLY A 17 -3.47 -7.10 16.63
CA GLY A 17 -3.01 -8.11 17.57
C GLY A 17 -1.51 -8.07 17.85
N PRO A 18 -1.01 -8.95 18.73
CA PRO A 18 0.36 -8.89 19.25
C PRO A 18 1.44 -9.16 18.19
N SER A 19 1.06 -9.72 17.04
CA SER A 19 1.97 -9.94 15.91
C SER A 19 1.88 -8.87 14.82
N ALA A 20 1.04 -7.84 14.99
CA ALA A 20 0.73 -6.86 13.96
C ALA A 20 1.97 -6.21 13.35
N ALA A 21 2.93 -5.82 14.19
CA ALA A 21 4.17 -5.18 13.75
C ALA A 21 4.98 -6.08 12.81
N LYS A 22 5.28 -7.31 13.25
CA LYS A 22 6.02 -8.30 12.44
C LYS A 22 5.29 -8.67 11.16
N THR A 23 3.96 -8.78 11.21
CA THR A 23 3.16 -9.05 10.02
C THR A 23 3.25 -7.90 9.02
N ALA A 24 3.13 -6.65 9.47
CA ALA A 24 3.23 -5.48 8.59
C ALA A 24 4.60 -5.37 7.90
N GLU A 25 5.70 -5.55 8.66
CA GLU A 25 7.06 -5.55 8.13
C GLU A 25 7.27 -6.66 7.09
N HIS A 26 6.79 -7.87 7.37
CA HIS A 26 6.91 -8.98 6.42
C HIS A 26 6.04 -8.76 5.17
N TYR A 27 4.83 -8.23 5.35
CA TYR A 27 3.92 -7.94 4.24
C TYR A 27 4.48 -6.87 3.30
N GLN A 28 5.16 -5.85 3.85
CA GLN A 28 5.83 -4.82 3.07
C GLN A 28 6.92 -5.40 2.13
N LYS A 29 7.63 -6.46 2.54
CA LYS A 29 8.59 -7.16 1.66
C LYS A 29 7.90 -7.84 0.48
N HIS A 30 6.77 -8.51 0.72
CA HIS A 30 5.94 -9.08 -0.37
C HIS A 30 5.44 -8.00 -1.34
N LEU A 31 5.07 -6.82 -0.83
CA LEU A 31 4.67 -5.70 -1.67
C LEU A 31 5.83 -5.18 -2.52
N GLN A 32 7.06 -5.13 -2.00
CA GLN A 32 8.25 -4.77 -2.80
C GLN A 32 8.51 -5.77 -3.93
N GLU A 33 8.42 -7.07 -3.63
CA GLU A 33 8.58 -8.12 -4.64
C GLU A 33 7.50 -8.01 -5.72
N PHE A 34 6.25 -7.75 -5.32
CA PHE A 34 5.13 -7.55 -6.23
C PHE A 34 5.33 -6.35 -7.16
N VAL A 35 5.80 -5.22 -6.63
CA VAL A 35 6.12 -4.02 -7.44
C VAL A 35 7.09 -4.36 -8.58
N VAL A 36 8.13 -5.14 -8.28
CA VAL A 36 9.15 -5.53 -9.25
C VAL A 36 8.60 -6.53 -10.26
N LEU A 37 7.81 -7.52 -9.81
CA LEU A 37 7.25 -8.57 -10.67
C LEU A 37 6.21 -8.05 -11.65
N GLU A 38 5.35 -7.13 -11.21
CA GLU A 38 4.28 -6.54 -12.03
C GLU A 38 4.72 -5.24 -12.72
N GLU A 39 6.00 -4.85 -12.59
CA GLU A 39 6.59 -3.65 -13.20
C GLU A 39 5.76 -2.38 -12.95
N LEU A 40 5.26 -2.21 -11.71
CA LEU A 40 4.38 -1.09 -11.38
C LEU A 40 5.09 0.26 -11.58
N LYS A 41 4.32 1.29 -11.96
CA LYS A 41 4.86 2.63 -12.22
C LYS A 41 5.53 3.26 -11.00
N LEU A 42 5.12 2.89 -9.79
CA LEU A 42 5.60 3.46 -8.53
C LEU A 42 6.24 2.38 -7.65
N ASP A 43 7.39 2.72 -7.06
CA ASP A 43 8.08 1.90 -6.05
C ASP A 43 7.96 2.53 -4.66
N ILE A 44 6.72 2.84 -4.26
CA ILE A 44 6.43 3.46 -2.97
C ILE A 44 5.61 2.48 -2.14
N THR A 45 6.25 1.91 -1.13
CA THR A 45 5.64 0.96 -0.18
C THR A 45 6.26 1.16 1.20
N GLY A 46 5.55 0.73 2.23
CA GLY A 46 6.02 0.90 3.60
C GLY A 46 5.12 0.24 4.62
N PHE A 47 5.48 0.42 5.89
CA PHE A 47 4.66 0.04 7.02
C PHE A 47 4.67 1.16 8.07
N GLN A 48 3.65 1.17 8.93
CA GLN A 48 3.57 2.10 10.06
C GLN A 48 3.02 1.36 11.28
N HIS A 49 3.61 1.62 12.44
CA HIS A 49 3.13 1.11 13.72
C HIS A 49 2.36 2.22 14.44
N TYR A 50 1.06 2.02 14.66
CA TYR A 50 0.24 2.95 15.43
C TYR A 50 0.26 2.61 16.93
N SER A 51 0.37 1.32 17.25
CA SER A 51 0.52 0.81 18.61
C SER A 51 1.07 -0.62 18.60
N ASP A 52 1.37 -1.18 19.78
CA ASP A 52 1.78 -2.58 19.94
C ASP A 52 0.78 -3.59 19.36
N MET A 53 -0.49 -3.17 19.21
CA MET A 53 -1.60 -4.02 18.78
C MET A 53 -2.17 -3.63 17.41
N HIS A 54 -1.61 -2.62 16.74
CA HIS A 54 -2.07 -2.18 15.42
C HIS A 54 -0.93 -1.64 14.58
N SER A 55 -0.76 -2.22 13.40
CA SER A 55 0.20 -1.79 12.40
C SER A 55 -0.42 -1.90 11.01
N ILE A 56 0.11 -1.15 10.06
CA ILE A 56 -0.31 -1.23 8.67
C ILE A 56 0.89 -1.51 7.77
N ALA A 57 0.62 -2.13 6.62
CA ALA A 57 1.47 -2.02 5.44
C ALA A 57 0.70 -1.28 4.34
N PHE A 58 1.40 -0.63 3.43
CA PHE A 58 0.78 0.07 2.33
C PHE A 58 1.61 -0.01 1.05
N LEU A 59 0.93 0.08 -0.08
CA LEU A 59 1.50 0.22 -1.42
C LEU A 59 0.83 1.42 -2.08
N VAL A 60 1.61 2.33 -2.67
CA VAL A 60 1.10 3.44 -3.45
C VAL A 60 1.21 3.11 -4.93
N VAL A 61 0.09 3.22 -5.64
CA VAL A 61 -0.02 2.93 -7.07
C VAL A 61 -0.49 4.16 -7.83
N ALA A 62 -0.23 4.21 -9.14
CA ALA A 62 -0.88 5.21 -9.97
C ALA A 62 -2.39 4.94 -10.03
N GLU A 63 -3.21 5.98 -10.10
CA GLU A 63 -4.66 5.82 -10.09
C GLU A 63 -5.19 4.89 -11.19
N PHE A 64 -4.55 4.85 -12.35
CA PHE A 64 -4.96 3.96 -13.45
C PHE A 64 -4.66 2.47 -13.17
N GLU A 65 -3.66 2.15 -12.36
CA GLU A 65 -3.31 0.77 -11.95
C GLU A 65 -4.21 0.28 -10.81
N MET A 66 -4.77 1.22 -10.03
CA MET A 66 -5.49 0.93 -8.79
C MET A 66 -6.60 -0.12 -8.91
N PRO A 67 -7.51 -0.10 -9.91
CA PRO A 67 -8.59 -1.09 -9.98
C PRO A 67 -8.07 -2.53 -10.08
N GLU A 68 -7.05 -2.76 -10.91
CA GLU A 68 -6.43 -4.07 -11.11
C GLU A 68 -5.69 -4.54 -9.86
N ILE A 69 -4.82 -3.67 -9.31
CA ILE A 69 -4.04 -4.03 -8.12
C ILE A 69 -4.95 -4.28 -6.91
N ARG A 70 -6.04 -3.52 -6.77
CA ARG A 70 -7.06 -3.76 -5.74
C ARG A 70 -7.69 -5.13 -5.89
N ASP A 71 -8.04 -5.53 -7.10
CA ASP A 71 -8.75 -6.79 -7.34
C ASP A 71 -7.83 -8.01 -7.12
N ILE A 72 -6.53 -7.86 -7.41
CA ILE A 72 -5.47 -8.86 -7.15
C ILE A 72 -5.16 -8.95 -5.65
N LEU A 73 -4.76 -7.85 -5.01
CA LEU A 73 -4.18 -7.85 -3.66
C LEU A 73 -5.20 -7.64 -2.52
N LYS A 74 -6.41 -7.16 -2.84
CA LYS A 74 -7.55 -6.99 -1.90
C LYS A 74 -7.17 -6.24 -0.61
N PRO A 75 -6.73 -4.98 -0.71
CA PRO A 75 -6.45 -4.14 0.46
C PRO A 75 -7.71 -3.91 1.31
N ASN A 76 -7.51 -3.59 2.59
CA ASN A 76 -8.63 -3.26 3.48
C ASN A 76 -9.27 -1.91 3.13
N ARG A 77 -8.45 -0.93 2.71
CA ARG A 77 -8.91 0.41 2.31
C ARG A 77 -7.93 1.07 1.33
N GLY A 78 -8.38 2.14 0.69
CA GLY A 78 -7.55 3.02 -0.13
C GLY A 78 -7.76 4.50 0.24
N GLU A 79 -6.71 5.30 0.14
CA GLU A 79 -6.76 6.75 0.36
C GLU A 79 -5.95 7.49 -0.73
N ILE A 80 -6.22 8.78 -0.94
CA ILE A 80 -5.38 9.61 -1.80
C ILE A 80 -4.03 9.78 -1.09
N TYR A 81 -2.95 9.44 -1.78
CA TYR A 81 -1.60 9.68 -1.30
C TYR A 81 -1.24 11.14 -1.54
N LEU A 82 -1.02 11.87 -0.45
CA LEU A 82 -0.47 13.22 -0.45
C LEU A 82 1.02 13.10 -0.11
N GLU A 83 1.88 13.58 -0.99
CA GLU A 83 3.31 13.70 -0.68
C GLU A 83 3.47 14.84 0.33
N ASP A 84 4.00 14.54 1.51
CA ASP A 84 4.41 15.52 2.52
C ASP A 84 5.81 16.08 2.21
#